data_AF-A0A9D4DZM7-F1
#
_entry.id   AF-A0A9D4DZM7-F1
#
_cell.length_a   1.000
_cell.length_b   1.000
_cell.length_c   1.000
_cell.angle_alpha   90.00
_cell.angle_beta   90.00
_cell.angle_gamma   90.00
#
_symmetry.space_group_name_H-M   'P 1'
#
loop_
_entity.id
_entity.type
_entity.pdbx_description
1 polymer ?
#
loop_
_entity_poly.entity_id
_entity_poly.type
_entity_poly.pdbx_seq_one_letter_code
_entity_poly.pdbx_strand_id
1 'polypeptide(L)' 'MRNDDKETLRQSAHMIAQVDVKIAPGTHASEDAVNKQLADKERVAAALENSHLLKVVNQCLASKRKLG' A
#
# COMPACT_ATOMS: atom_id res chain seq x y z
N MET A 1 26.75 22.79 5.14
CA MET A 1 25.72 21.93 5.77
C MET A 1 26.47 21.00 6.72
N ARG A 2 26.19 21.06 8.03
CA ARG A 2 26.98 20.35 9.04
C ARG A 2 26.56 18.88 9.07
N ASN A 3 27.47 18.00 9.50
CA ASN A 3 27.23 16.56 9.47
C ASN A 3 26.08 16.14 10.42
N ASP A 4 25.83 16.95 11.45
CA ASP A 4 24.74 16.80 12.42
C ASP A 4 23.34 16.94 11.78
N ASP A 5 23.22 17.73 10.70
CA ASP A 5 21.96 17.90 9.96
C ASP A 5 21.60 16.61 9.18
N LYS A 6 22.61 15.84 8.75
CA LYS A 6 22.40 14.58 8.01
C LYS A 6 21.97 13.43 8.93
N GLU A 7 22.45 13.42 10.17
CA GLU A 7 22.10 12.37 11.14
C GLU A 7 20.67 12.55 11.67
N THR A 8 20.25 13.80 11.88
CA THR A 8 18.88 14.16 12.31
C THR A 8 17.82 13.74 11.28
N LEU A 9 18.12 13.84 9.97
CA LEU A 9 17.25 13.36 8.89
C LEU A 9 17.15 11.83 8.82
N ARG A 10 18.17 11.11 9.30
CA ARG A 10 18.20 9.65 9.32
C ARG A 10 17.49 9.08 10.56
N GLN A 11 17.55 9.80 11.68
CA GLN A 11 16.90 9.43 12.95
C GLN A 11 15.37 9.61 12.92
N SER A 12 14.84 10.39 11.99
CA SER A 12 13.41 10.69 11.84
C SER A 12 12.66 9.74 10.89
N ALA A 13 13.31 8.67 10.40
CA ALA A 13 12.67 7.54 9.70
C ALA A 13 11.85 6.67 10.68
N HIS A 14 10.88 7.31 11.31
CA HIS A 14 9.96 6.76 12.29
C HIS A 14 8.90 5.91 11.58
N MET A 15 9.03 4.59 11.70
CA MET A 15 8.01 3.55 11.44
C MET A 15 7.17 3.70 10.15
N ILE A 16 7.78 3.57 8.97
CA ILE A 16 7.01 3.18 7.78
C ILE A 16 6.60 1.72 7.97
N ALA A 17 5.37 1.49 8.45
CA ALA A 17 4.83 0.15 8.61
C ALA A 17 4.77 -0.55 7.24
N GLN A 18 5.44 -1.70 7.13
CA GLN A 18 5.32 -2.56 5.96
C GLN A 18 3.98 -3.30 6.04
N VAL A 19 3.08 -2.99 5.11
CA VAL A 19 1.79 -3.67 4.97
C VAL A 19 1.93 -4.76 3.91
N ASP A 20 1.68 -6.01 4.29
CA ASP A 20 1.65 -7.18 3.39
C ASP A 20 0.19 -7.61 3.18
N VAL A 21 -0.25 -7.67 1.92
CA VAL A 21 -1.62 -8.05 1.56
C VAL A 21 -1.58 -9.23 0.62
N LYS A 22 -2.23 -10.33 1.01
CA LYS A 22 -2.27 -11.57 0.23
C LYS A 22 -3.68 -12.17 0.25
N ILE A 23 -4.05 -12.81 -0.85
CA ILE A 23 -5.21 -13.68 -0.95
C ILE A 23 -4.98 -14.92 -0.06
N ALA A 24 -6.04 -15.37 0.61
CA ALA A 24 -6.00 -16.58 1.43
C ALA A 24 -5.69 -17.81 0.56
N PRO A 25 -4.80 -18.72 0.99
CA PRO A 25 -4.38 -19.86 0.19
C PRO A 25 -5.55 -20.74 -0.27
N GLY A 26 -5.54 -21.12 -1.55
CA GLY A 26 -6.54 -22.00 -2.16
C GLY A 26 -7.91 -21.35 -2.41
N THR A 27 -8.06 -20.03 -2.19
CA THR A 27 -9.35 -19.35 -2.35
C THR A 27 -9.56 -18.71 -3.71
N HIS A 28 -8.50 -18.61 -4.53
CA HIS A 28 -8.58 -17.99 -5.85
C HIS A 28 -7.64 -18.66 -6.85
N ALA A 29 -8.13 -18.93 -8.07
CA ALA A 29 -7.37 -19.62 -9.12
C ALA A 29 -6.10 -18.87 -9.56
N SER A 30 -6.10 -17.53 -9.42
CA SER A 30 -4.95 -16.68 -9.78
C SER A 30 -4.29 -16.05 -8.55
N GLU A 31 -4.35 -16.69 -7.38
CA GLU A 31 -3.83 -16.12 -6.13
C GLU A 31 -2.36 -15.68 -6.21
N ASP A 32 -1.48 -16.47 -6.83
CA ASP A 32 -0.06 -16.14 -6.97
C ASP A 32 0.15 -14.87 -7.80
N ALA A 33 -0.54 -14.77 -8.93
CA ALA A 33 -0.45 -13.62 -9.83
C ALA A 33 -0.95 -12.34 -9.16
N VAL A 34 -2.07 -12.42 -8.42
CA VAL A 34 -2.62 -11.25 -7.71
C VAL A 34 -1.71 -10.86 -6.54
N ASN A 35 -1.22 -11.82 -5.76
CA ASN A 35 -0.30 -11.55 -4.65
C ASN A 35 1.00 -10.88 -5.12
N LYS A 36 1.55 -11.29 -6.26
CA LYS A 36 2.71 -10.62 -6.89
C LYS A 36 2.41 -9.16 -7.25
N GLN A 37 1.23 -8.89 -7.80
CA GLN A 37 0.82 -7.52 -8.14
C GLN A 37 0.65 -6.64 -6.90
N LEU A 38 0.12 -7.19 -5.80
CA LEU A 38 -0.08 -6.46 -4.54
C LEU A 38 1.24 -6.21 -3.79
N ALA A 39 2.23 -7.11 -3.94
CA ALA A 39 3.55 -6.96 -3.33
C ALA A 39 4.47 -5.96 -4.06
N ASP A 40 4.18 -5.65 -5.32
CA ASP A 40 4.95 -4.70 -6.13
C ASP A 40 4.58 -3.25 -5.78
N LYS A 41 5.45 -2.61 -5.01
CA LYS A 41 5.24 -1.23 -4.53
C LYS A 41 5.19 -0.20 -5.65
N GLU A 42 6.01 -0.36 -6.69
CA GLU A 42 6.06 0.59 -7.80
C GLU A 42 4.78 0.48 -8.63
N ARG A 43 4.31 -0.74 -8.87
CA ARG A 43 3.07 -1.00 -9.57
C ARG A 43 1.85 -0.51 -8.80
N VAL A 44 1.81 -0.71 -7.48
CA VAL A 44 0.74 -0.18 -6.61
C VAL A 44 0.77 1.36 -6.61
N ALA A 45 1.95 1.98 -6.53
CA ALA A 45 2.09 3.43 -6.61
C ALA A 45 1.56 3.98 -7.94
N ALA A 46 1.97 3.40 -9.07
CA ALA A 46 1.50 3.80 -10.39
C ALA A 46 -0.02 3.62 -10.55
N ALA A 47 -0.59 2.56 -9.96
CA ALA A 47 -2.04 2.37 -9.95
C ALA A 47 -2.78 3.45 -9.13
N LEU A 48 -2.19 3.95 -8.05
CA LEU A 48 -2.76 5.03 -7.23
C LEU A 48 -2.61 6.42 -7.87
N GLU A 49 -1.65 6.61 -8.77
CA GLU A 49 -1.55 7.83 -9.59
C GLU A 49 -2.64 7.88 -10.68
N ASN A 50 -3.25 6.75 -11.04
CA ASN A 50 -4.38 6.71 -11.96
C ASN A 50 -5.67 7.19 -11.28
N SER A 51 -6.19 8.34 -11.72
CA SER A 51 -7.36 8.99 -11.14
C SER A 51 -8.64 8.12 -11.12
N HIS A 52 -8.81 7.23 -12.10
CA HIS A 52 -9.95 6.31 -12.14
C HIS A 52 -9.83 5.23 -11.05
N LEU A 53 -8.66 4.58 -10.96
CA LEU A 53 -8.41 3.54 -9.96
C LEU A 53 -8.44 4.12 -8.55
N LEU A 54 -7.83 5.28 -8.33
CA LEU A 54 -7.85 5.98 -7.06
C LEU A 54 -9.29 6.30 -6.60
N LYS A 55 -10.15 6.75 -7.53
CA LYS A 55 -11.56 7.01 -7.23
C LYS A 55 -12.28 5.75 -6.77
N VAL A 56 -12.11 4.63 -7.48
CA VAL A 56 -12.73 3.35 -7.12
C VAL A 56 -12.24 2.88 -5.75
N VAL A 57 -10.94 2.93 -5.50
CA VAL A 57 -10.36 2.58 -4.19
C VAL A 57 -10.95 3.44 -3.08
N ASN A 58 -11.02 4.76 -3.27
CA ASN A 58 -11.61 5.67 -2.29
C ASN A 58 -13.11 5.39 -2.03
N GLN A 59 -13.89 5.01 -3.06
CA GLN A 59 -15.27 4.58 -2.88
C GLN A 59 -15.38 3.29 -2.03
N CYS A 60 -14.50 2.32 -2.27
CA CYS A 60 -14.43 1.10 -1.46
C CYS A 60 -14.04 1.39 0.00
N LEU A 61 -13.11 2.32 0.22
CA LEU A 61 -12.66 2.71 1.57
C LEU A 61 -13.71 3.53 2.33
N ALA A 62 -14.42 4.43 1.64
CA ALA A 62 -15.51 5.21 2.21
C ALA A 62 -16.68 4.33 2.68
N SER A 63 -16.78 3.10 2.16
CA SER A 63 -17.88 2.19 2.45
C SER A 63 -17.80 1.47 3.81
N LYS A 64 -16.85 1.80 4.70
CA LYS A 64 -16.82 1.15 6.03
C LYS A 64 -17.81 1.77 7.03
N ARG A 65 -18.90 1.00 7.26
CA ARG A 65 -19.47 0.66 8.58
C ARG A 65 -20.76 1.39 9.02
N LYS A 66 -21.91 0.95 8.51
CA LYS A 66 -23.07 0.73 9.40
C LYS A 66 -22.90 -0.66 10.02
N LEU A 67 -22.20 -0.73 11.15
CA LEU A 67 -22.44 -1.85 12.07
C LEU A 67 -23.80 -1.53 12.72
N GLY A 68 -24.81 -2.31 12.37
CA GLY A 68 -25.99 -2.48 13.21
C GLY A 68 -25.70 -3.50 14.31
#